data_AF-A0A5N9H9D5-F1
#
_entry.id   AF-A0A5N9H9D5-F1
#
_cell.length_a   1.000
_cell.length_b   1.000
_cell.length_c   1.000
_cell.angle_alpha   90.00
_cell.angle_beta   90.00
_cell.angle_gamma   90.00
#
_symmetry.space_group_name_H-M   'P 1'
#
loop_
_entity.id
_entity.type
_entity.pdbx_description
1 polymer ?
#
loop_
_entity_poly.entity_id
_entity_poly.type
_entity_poly.pdbx_seq_one_letter_code
_entity_poly.pdbx_strand_id
1 'polypeptide(L)' 'MITEGDKVVVRLTFRGTHKGEFQGIQPTNKEVAWTGIWIYRVADGKFIERWHNYDMHGLMEQLNVS' A
#
# COMPACT_ATOMS: atom_id res chain seq x y z
N MET A 1 12.41 -8.71 1.28
CA MET A 1 13.03 -7.43 0.89
C MET A 1 14.19 -7.76 -0.02
N ILE A 2 14.33 -7.07 -1.14
CA ILE A 2 15.43 -7.22 -2.09
C ILE A 2 16.18 -5.90 -2.14
N THR A 3 17.49 -5.94 -2.26
CA THR A 3 18.34 -4.74 -2.36
C THR A 3 19.25 -4.87 -3.57
N GLU A 4 19.33 -3.81 -4.37
CA GLU A 4 20.23 -3.74 -5.52
C GLU A 4 20.72 -2.30 -5.70
N GLY A 5 22.04 -2.10 -5.64
CA GLY A 5 22.64 -0.78 -5.65
C GLY A 5 22.09 0.13 -4.55
N ASP A 6 21.55 1.28 -4.95
CA ASP A 6 20.91 2.26 -4.06
C ASP A 6 19.40 2.01 -3.84
N LYS A 7 18.86 0.85 -4.28
CA LYS A 7 17.43 0.55 -4.21
C LYS A 7 17.09 -0.54 -3.21
N VAL A 8 15.98 -0.34 -2.50
CA VAL A 8 15.37 -1.32 -1.61
C VAL A 8 13.94 -1.59 -2.05
N VAL A 9 13.63 -2.85 -2.37
CA VAL A 9 12.30 -3.29 -2.78
C VAL A 9 11.66 -4.14 -1.68
N VAL A 10 10.44 -3.78 -1.31
CA VAL A 10 9.62 -4.53 -0.36
C VAL A 10 8.27 -4.86 -0.98
N ARG A 11 7.86 -6.12 -0.86
CA ARG A 11 6.48 -6.55 -1.08
C ARG A 11 5.79 -6.62 0.27
N LEU A 12 4.61 -6.04 0.37
CA LEU A 12 3.88 -5.82 1.61
C LEU A 12 2.46 -6.35 1.50
N THR A 13 1.90 -6.72 2.65
CA THR A 13 0.47 -6.94 2.83
C THR A 13 0.00 -5.99 3.92
N PHE A 14 -0.96 -5.14 3.58
CA PHE A 14 -1.60 -4.22 4.50
C PHE A 14 -2.87 -4.86 5.04
N ARG A 15 -3.21 -4.52 6.28
CA ARG A 15 -4.45 -4.92 6.94
C ARG A 15 -4.99 -3.72 7.71
N GLY A 16 -6.30 -3.54 7.70
CA GLY A 16 -6.94 -2.46 8.43
C GLY A 16 -8.44 -2.64 8.53
N THR A 17 -9.09 -1.77 9.29
CA THR A 17 -10.55 -1.67 9.37
C THR A 17 -10.99 -0.36 8.75
N HIS A 18 -11.97 -0.40 7.84
CA HIS A 18 -12.50 0.79 7.18
C HIS A 18 -13.41 1.58 8.13
N LYS A 19 -12.79 2.45 8.95
CA LYS A 19 -13.42 3.24 10.02
C LYS A 19 -13.67 4.71 9.69
N GLY A 20 -13.08 5.22 8.62
CA GLY A 20 -13.30 6.59 8.12
C GLY A 20 -13.77 6.55 6.67
N GLU A 21 -14.19 7.68 6.14
CA GLU A 21 -14.50 7.79 4.71
C GLU A 21 -13.25 7.61 3.85
N PHE A 22 -13.33 6.79 2.81
CA PHE A 22 -12.24 6.54 1.88
C PHE A 22 -12.76 6.50 0.45
N GLN A 23 -12.16 7.30 -0.45
CA GLN A 23 -12.57 7.37 -1.87
C GLN A 23 -14.09 7.63 -2.06
N GLY A 24 -14.71 8.42 -1.17
CA GLY A 24 -16.14 8.71 -1.18
C GLY A 24 -17.04 7.61 -0.57
N ILE A 25 -16.46 6.49 -0.11
CA ILE A 25 -17.20 5.41 0.55
C ILE A 25 -17.26 5.70 2.05
N GLN A 26 -18.47 5.75 2.60
CA GLN A 26 -18.70 5.90 4.04
C GLN A 26 -18.14 4.69 4.84
N PRO A 27 -17.77 4.87 6.11
CA PRO A 27 -17.12 3.83 6.90
C PRO A 27 -17.98 2.56 7.01
N THR A 28 -17.43 1.43 6.54
CA THR A 28 -18.14 0.14 6.49
C THR A 28 -17.91 -0.75 7.71
N ASN A 29 -16.91 -0.42 8.54
CA ASN A 29 -16.38 -1.27 9.63
C ASN A 29 -15.86 -2.66 9.19
N LYS A 30 -15.71 -2.92 7.89
CA LYS A 30 -15.11 -4.14 7.39
C LYS A 30 -13.61 -4.18 7.65
N GLU A 31 -13.10 -5.37 7.94
CA GLU A 31 -11.68 -5.66 7.81
C GLU A 31 -11.34 -5.81 6.32
N VAL A 32 -10.23 -5.20 5.93
CA VAL A 32 -9.72 -5.23 4.55
C VAL A 32 -8.24 -5.56 4.56
N ALA A 33 -7.79 -6.20 3.49
CA ALA A 33 -6.37 -6.45 3.25
C ALA A 33 -6.02 -6.23 1.78
N TRP A 34 -4.88 -5.61 1.51
CA TRP A 34 -4.42 -5.41 0.13
C TRP A 34 -2.90 -5.57 0.07
N THR A 35 -2.37 -5.83 -1.12
CA THR A 35 -0.93 -6.01 -1.30
C THR A 35 -0.32 -4.81 -2.02
N GLY A 36 1.00 -4.63 -1.86
CA GLY A 36 1.72 -3.61 -2.60
C GLY A 36 3.21 -3.89 -2.69
N ILE A 37 3.86 -3.16 -3.58
CA ILE A 37 5.30 -3.13 -3.76
C ILE A 37 5.75 -1.69 -3.56
N TRP A 38 6.73 -1.48 -2.68
CA TRP A 38 7.45 -0.22 -2.55
C TRP A 38 8.89 -0.41 -2.99
N ILE A 39 9.36 0.56 -3.78
CA ILE A 39 10.75 0.69 -4.20
C ILE A 39 11.24 1.99 -3.59
N TYR A 40 12.29 1.93 -2.79
CA TYR A 40 12.94 3.08 -2.21
C TYR A 40 14.30 3.29 -2.84
N ARG A 41 14.69 4.54 -3.10
CA ARG A 41 16.08 4.91 -3.35
C ARG A 41 16.70 5.47 -2.07
N VAL A 42 17.90 5.02 -1.72
CA VAL A 42 18.62 5.38 -0.50
C VAL A 42 19.91 6.11 -0.84
N ALA A 43 20.16 7.26 -0.21
CA ALA A 43 21.46 7.92 -0.20
C ALA A 43 21.75 8.46 1.21
N ASP A 44 23.01 8.42 1.64
CA ASP A 44 23.45 8.89 2.96
C ASP A 44 22.63 8.33 4.12
N GLY A 45 22.22 7.05 4.01
CA GLY A 45 21.38 6.37 5.00
C GLY A 45 19.92 6.84 5.06
N LYS A 46 19.46 7.66 4.11
CA LYS A 46 18.10 8.22 4.06
C LYS A 46 17.35 7.75 2.82
N PHE A 47 16.04 7.54 2.95
CA PHE A 47 15.15 7.38 1.81
C PHE A 47 14.96 8.72 1.11
N ILE A 48 15.40 8.80 -0.15
CA ILE A 48 15.35 10.04 -0.93
C ILE A 48 14.29 10.00 -2.02
N GLU A 49 13.89 8.81 -2.47
CA GLU A 49 12.77 8.61 -3.40
C GLU A 49 11.98 7.36 -3.04
N ARG A 50 10.70 7.35 -3.42
CA ARG A 50 9.81 6.21 -3.26
C ARG A 50 8.87 6.08 -4.45
N TRP A 51 8.89 4.92 -5.09
CA TRP A 51 7.85 4.48 -6.01
C TRP A 51 7.01 3.40 -5.35
N HIS A 52 5.73 3.38 -5.69
CA HIS A 52 4.83 2.40 -5.13
C HIS A 52 3.74 2.01 -6.11
N ASN A 53 3.34 0.74 -6.02
CA ASN A 53 2.14 0.22 -6.62
C ASN A 53 1.44 -0.67 -5.59
N TYR A 54 0.12 -0.64 -5.55
CA TYR A 54 -0.67 -1.47 -4.65
C TYR A 54 -2.00 -1.81 -5.28
N ASP A 55 -2.59 -2.90 -4.80
CA ASP A 55 -3.85 -3.45 -5.27
C ASP A 55 -5.04 -2.61 -4.80
N MET A 56 -5.21 -1.45 -5.42
CA MET A 56 -6.35 -0.57 -5.16
C MET A 56 -7.65 -1.24 -5.58
N HIS A 57 -7.66 -1.98 -6.70
CA HIS A 57 -8.87 -2.61 -7.20
C HIS A 57 -9.41 -3.64 -6.21
N GLY A 58 -8.56 -4.57 -5.75
CA GLY A 58 -8.95 -5.55 -4.73
C GLY A 58 -9.36 -4.93 -3.40
N LEU A 59 -8.80 -3.77 -3.02
CA LEU A 59 -9.28 -3.00 -1.87
C LEU A 59 -10.70 -2.46 -2.10
N MET A 60 -10.97 -1.88 -3.27
CA MET A 60 -12.28 -1.30 -3.59
C MET A 60 -13.38 -2.37 -3.70
N GLU A 61 -13.06 -3.54 -4.27
CA GLU A 61 -13.97 -4.70 -4.29
C GLU A 61 -14.38 -5.13 -2.87
N GLN A 62 -13.44 -5.20 -1.92
CA GLN A 62 -13.74 -5.54 -0.52
C GLN A 62 -14.65 -4.49 0.15
N LEU A 63 -14.60 -3.24 -0.29
CA LEU A 63 -15.45 -2.16 0.18
C LEU A 63 -16.81 -2.08 -0.54
N ASN A 64 -17.16 -3.09 -1.34
CA ASN A 64 -18.37 -3.16 -2.15
C ASN A 64 -18.49 -2.02 -3.18
N VAL A 65 -17.37 -1.55 -3.73
CA VAL A 65 -17.37 -0.76 -4.95
C VAL A 65 -17.10 -1.72 -6.10
N SER A 66 -18.15 -2.06 -6.83
CA SER A 66 -18.13 -2.85 -8.06
C SER A 66 -18.83 -2.08 -9.15
#